data_AF-A0A9D0Q4S7-F1
#
_entry.id   AF-A0A9D0Q4S7-F1
#
_cell.length_a   1.000
_cell.length_b   1.000
_cell.length_c   1.000
_cell.angle_alpha   90.00
_cell.angle_beta   90.00
_cell.angle_gamma   90.00
#
_symmetry.space_group_name_H-M   'P 1'
#
loop_
_entity.id
_entity.type
_entity.pdbx_description
1 polymer ?
#
loop_
_entity_poly.entity_id
_entity_poly.type
_entity_poly.pdbx_seq_one_letter_code
_entity_poly.pdbx_strand_id
1 'polypeptide(L)'
;MRQNVFKINGFLIYLIVIFLNSFVDLGHKIIIQNTIFKNYDGSEQIVLTAIVNALILLPFVLLFTPSGYLSDKFPKNKVMRTSAWAAFIITLA
;
A
#
# COMPACT_ATOMS: atom_id res chain seq x y z
N MET A 1 15.50 -19.58 21.29
CA MET A 1 14.12 -20.10 21.22
C MET A 1 13.55 -19.85 19.82
N ARG A 2 13.57 -20.84 18.91
CA ARG A 2 12.80 -20.77 17.66
C ARG A 2 11.36 -21.15 17.98
N GLN A 3 10.51 -20.17 18.28
CA GLN A 3 9.07 -20.43 18.30
C GLN A 3 8.60 -20.62 16.86
N ASN A 4 7.94 -21.74 16.57
CA ASN A 4 7.28 -21.95 15.28
C ASN A 4 6.19 -20.88 15.12
N VAL A 5 6.46 -19.86 14.31
CA VAL A 5 5.54 -18.74 14.02
C VAL A 5 4.17 -19.21 13.54
N PHE A 6 4.13 -20.37 12.88
CA PHE A 6 2.89 -21.03 12.44
C PHE A 6 2.00 -21.58 13.57
N LYS A 7 2.49 -21.67 14.82
CA LYS A 7 1.69 -22.07 15.98
C LYS A 7 0.94 -20.91 16.64
N ILE A 8 1.17 -19.68 16.19
CA ILE A 8 0.49 -18.50 16.72
C ILE A 8 -0.92 -18.44 16.12
N ASN A 9 -1.93 -18.53 16.98
CA ASN A 9 -3.33 -18.44 16.57
C ASN A 9 -3.58 -17.10 15.84
N GLY A 10 -4.06 -17.18 14.60
CA GLY A 10 -4.33 -16.01 13.76
C GLY A 10 -3.17 -15.54 12.87
N PHE A 11 -1.98 -16.17 12.95
CA PHE A 11 -0.83 -15.81 12.09
C PHE A 11 -1.11 -15.97 10.60
N LEU A 12 -1.78 -17.08 10.22
CA LEU A 12 -2.15 -17.34 8.82
C LEU A 12 -3.14 -16.27 8.30
N ILE A 13 -4.11 -15.89 9.12
CA ILE A 13 -5.08 -14.83 8.79
C ILE A 13 -4.37 -13.49 8.61
N TYR A 14 -3.43 -13.15 9.51
CA TYR A 14 -2.61 -11.95 9.40
C TYR A 14 -1.80 -11.90 8.10
N LEU A 15 -1.19 -13.03 7.70
CA LEU A 15 -0.47 -13.12 6.42
C LEU A 15 -1.37 -12.88 5.22
N ILE A 16 -2.58 -13.47 5.20
CA ILE A 16 -3.56 -13.24 4.11
C ILE A 16 -3.93 -11.76 4.04
N VAL A 17 -4.21 -11.11 5.18
CA VAL A 17 -4.58 -9.70 5.22
C VAL A 17 -3.46 -8.81 4.68
N ILE A 18 -2.22 -9.04 5.07
CA ILE A 18 -1.08 -8.29 4.54
C ILE A 18 -0.90 -8.54 3.04
N PHE A 19 -1.00 -9.80 2.61
CA PHE A 19 -0.87 -10.15 1.20
C PHE A 19 -1.91 -9.41 0.35
N LEU A 20 -3.17 -9.44 0.75
CA LEU A 20 -4.25 -8.74 0.05
C LEU A 20 -4.00 -7.23 0.01
N ASN A 21 -3.56 -6.63 1.12
CA ASN A 21 -3.29 -5.21 1.18
C ASN A 21 -2.15 -4.79 0.22
N SER A 22 -1.04 -5.53 0.25
CA SER A 22 0.11 -5.27 -0.64
C SER A 22 -0.21 -5.58 -2.11
N PHE A 23 -1.04 -6.60 -2.39
CA PHE A 23 -1.44 -6.96 -3.74
C PHE A 23 -2.29 -5.87 -4.40
N VAL A 24 -3.26 -5.32 -3.66
CA VAL A 24 -4.12 -4.23 -4.15
C VAL A 24 -3.30 -2.96 -4.42
N ASP A 25 -2.39 -2.60 -3.52
CA ASP A 25 -1.48 -1.46 -3.71
C ASP A 25 -0.63 -1.61 -4.98
N LEU A 26 -0.04 -2.78 -5.19
CA LEU A 26 0.73 -3.07 -6.40
C LEU A 26 -0.15 -3.05 -7.66
N GLY A 27 -1.34 -3.64 -7.59
CA GLY A 27 -2.30 -3.71 -8.69
C GLY A 27 -2.70 -2.32 -9.19
N HIS A 28 -3.03 -1.40 -8.28
CA HIS A 28 -3.36 -0.03 -8.66
C HIS A 28 -2.19 0.70 -9.33
N LYS A 29 -0.96 0.56 -8.81
CA LYS A 29 0.23 1.17 -9.41
C LYS A 29 0.48 0.65 -10.83
N ILE A 30 0.34 -0.67 -11.04
CA ILE A 30 0.50 -1.30 -12.35
C ILE A 30 -0.59 -0.86 -13.34
N ILE A 31 -1.86 -0.83 -12.91
CA ILE A 31 -2.97 -0.43 -13.78
C ILE A 31 -2.80 1.02 -14.24
N ILE A 32 -2.47 1.95 -13.33
CA ILE A 32 -2.28 3.36 -13.68
C ILE A 32 -1.14 3.53 -14.68
N GLN A 33 0.01 2.89 -14.44
CA GLN A 33 1.13 2.93 -15.39
C GLN A 33 0.72 2.38 -16.76
N ASN A 34 0.10 1.19 -16.79
CA ASN A 34 -0.32 0.56 -18.05
C ASN A 34 -1.35 1.40 -18.82
N THR A 35 -2.22 2.12 -18.13
CA THR A 35 -3.16 3.05 -18.76
C THR A 35 -2.40 4.18 -19.46
N ILE A 36 -1.32 4.69 -18.90
CA ILE A 36 -0.48 5.69 -19.57
C ILE A 36 0.22 5.07 -20.79
N PHE A 37 0.85 3.90 -20.60
CA PHE A 37 1.53 3.17 -21.67
C PHE A 37 0.63 2.80 -22.85
N LYS A 38 -0.69 2.66 -22.65
CA LYS A 38 -1.64 2.28 -23.70
C LYS A 38 -2.34 3.45 -24.38
N ASN A 39 -2.42 4.61 -23.73
CA ASN A 39 -3.18 5.75 -24.24
C ASN A 39 -2.30 6.90 -24.76
N TYR A 40 -1.01 6.92 -24.43
CA TYR A 40 -0.07 7.97 -24.82
C TYR A 40 1.19 7.35 -25.41
N ASP A 41 1.84 8.08 -26.32
CA ASP A 41 3.08 7.66 -27.00
C ASP A 41 4.16 8.76 -26.93
N GLY A 42 5.41 8.35 -27.16
CA GLY A 42 6.54 9.27 -27.34
C GLY A 42 6.90 10.07 -26.09
N SER A 43 7.16 11.37 -26.26
CA SER A 43 7.63 12.24 -25.17
C SER A 43 6.58 12.48 -24.08
N GLU A 44 5.30 12.57 -24.44
CA GLU A 44 4.20 12.78 -23.50
C GLU A 44 4.08 11.61 -22.52
N GLN A 45 4.13 10.38 -23.03
CA GLN A 45 4.11 9.16 -22.21
C GLN A 45 5.26 9.14 -21.18
N ILE A 46 6.48 9.52 -21.59
CA ILE A 46 7.66 9.55 -20.73
C ILE A 46 7.45 10.54 -19.57
N VAL A 47 6.99 11.75 -19.89
CA VAL A 47 6.75 12.80 -18.88
C VAL A 47 5.62 12.39 -17.92
N LEU A 48 4.50 11.90 -18.44
CA LEU A 48 3.37 11.44 -17.62
C LEU A 48 3.76 10.28 -16.71
N THR A 49 4.54 9.32 -17.21
CA THR A 49 5.04 8.20 -16.41
C THR A 49 5.94 8.69 -15.27
N ALA A 50 6.84 9.64 -15.54
CA ALA A 50 7.71 10.22 -14.51
C ALA A 50 6.90 10.96 -13.44
N ILE A 51 5.91 11.76 -13.84
CA ILE A 51 5.02 12.48 -12.91
C ILE A 51 4.24 11.49 -12.04
N VAL A 52 3.61 10.47 -12.64
CA VAL A 52 2.85 9.47 -11.88
C VAL A 52 3.74 8.70 -10.91
N ASN A 53 4.95 8.33 -11.33
CA ASN A 53 5.90 7.67 -10.41
C ASN A 53 6.29 8.58 -9.24
N ALA A 54 6.50 9.87 -9.48
CA ALA A 54 6.76 10.83 -8.42
C ALA A 54 5.56 10.99 -7.47
N LEU A 55 4.34 11.08 -8.01
CA LEU A 55 3.10 11.19 -7.23
C LEU A 55 2.81 9.93 -6.40
N ILE A 56 3.26 8.76 -6.85
CA ILE A 56 3.14 7.52 -6.07
C ILE A 56 4.22 7.48 -4.96
N LEU A 57 5.46 7.87 -5.27
CA LEU A 57 6.61 7.69 -4.38
C LEU A 57 6.71 8.77 -3.30
N LEU A 58 6.44 10.04 -3.63
CA LEU A 58 6.51 11.16 -2.70
C LEU A 58 5.64 10.96 -1.45
N PRO A 59 4.32 10.70 -1.55
CA PRO A 59 3.51 10.48 -0.36
C PRO A 59 3.93 9.22 0.40
N PHE A 60 4.38 8.17 -0.29
CA PHE A 60 4.86 6.94 0.37
C PHE A 60 6.06 7.22 1.28
N VAL A 61 7.04 8.01 0.81
CA VAL A 61 8.23 8.38 1.59
C VAL A 61 7.87 9.38 2.70
N LEU A 62 7.06 10.40 2.38
CA LEU A 62 6.67 11.43 3.35
C LEU A 62 5.85 10.87 4.51
N LEU A 63 4.97 9.90 4.23
CA LEU A 63 4.13 9.28 5.25
C LEU A 63 4.84 8.18 6.03
N PHE A 64 6.08 7.82 5.68
CA PHE A 64 6.82 6.75 6.37
C PHE A 64 7.03 7.06 7.86
N THR A 65 7.54 8.25 8.19
CA THR A 65 7.78 8.70 9.56
C THR A 65 6.50 8.82 10.40
N PRO A 66 5.43 9.51 9.97
CA PRO A 66 4.19 9.59 10.75
C PRO A 66 3.51 8.22 10.90
N SER A 67 3.62 7.34 9.90
CA SER A 67 3.11 5.96 10.01
C SER A 67 3.87 5.15 11.05
N GLY A 68 5.20 5.30 11.10
CA GLY A 68 6.04 4.71 12.15
C GLY A 68 5.64 5.19 13.54
N TYR A 69 5.52 6.51 13.72
CA TYR A 69 5.08 7.11 14.98
C TYR A 69 3.72 6.59 15.44
N LEU A 70 2.74 6.47 14.53
CA LEU A 70 1.41 5.93 14.86
C LEU A 70 1.46 4.46 15.27
N SER A 71 2.25 3.63 14.58
CA SER A 71 2.42 2.20 14.85
C SER A 71 3.13 1.91 16.18
N ASP A 72 4.03 2.81 16.58
CA ASP A 72 4.80 2.67 17.82
C ASP A 72 4.08 3.28 19.03
N LYS A 73 3.31 4.36 18.85
CA LYS A 73 2.56 5.02 19.92
C LYS A 73 1.25 4.30 20.29
N PHE A 74 0.58 3.68 19.32
CA PHE A 74 -0.75 3.09 19.51
C PHE A 74 -0.75 1.57 19.31
N PRO A 75 -1.70 0.83 19.90
CA PRO A 75 -1.82 -0.61 19.68
C PRO A 75 -1.96 -0.97 18.20
N LYS A 76 -1.05 -1.80 17.68
CA LYS A 76 -0.95 -2.14 16.25
C LYS A 76 -2.26 -2.69 15.67
N ASN A 77 -3.02 -3.45 16.45
CA ASN A 77 -4.33 -3.97 16.04
C ASN A 77 -5.35 -2.86 15.74
N LYS A 78 -5.37 -1.78 16.54
CA LYS A 78 -6.26 -0.63 16.32
C LYS A 78 -5.82 0.19 15.12
N VAL A 79 -4.52 0.44 14.99
CA VAL A 79 -3.95 1.19 13.85
C VAL A 79 -4.23 0.47 12.53
N MET A 80 -4.01 -0.85 12.47
CA MET A 80 -4.31 -1.65 11.28
C MET A 80 -5.80 -1.62 10.92
N ARG A 81 -6.70 -1.82 11.90
CA ARG A 81 -8.15 -1.85 11.64
C ARG A 81 -8.69 -0.50 11.17
N THR A 82 -8.26 0.59 11.79
CA THR A 82 -8.67 1.95 11.40
C THR A 82 -8.13 2.33 10.02
N SER A 83 -6.87 2.00 9.74
CA SER A 83 -6.26 2.22 8.42
C SER A 83 -6.95 1.40 7.33
N ALA A 84 -7.34 0.16 7.61
CA ALA A 84 -8.07 -0.67 6.67
C ALA A 84 -9.47 -0.11 6.33
N TRP A 85 -10.20 0.39 7.33
CA TRP A 85 -11.49 1.07 7.09
C TRP A 85 -11.31 2.37 6.31
N ALA A 86 -10.30 3.17 6.64
CA ALA A 86 -10.00 4.40 5.91
C ALA A 86 -9.68 4.09 4.44
N ALA A 87 -8.82 3.10 4.19
CA ALA A 87 -8.47 2.67 2.83
C ALA A 87 -9.71 2.21 2.04
N PHE A 88 -10.58 1.39 2.66
CA PHE A 88 -11.81 0.92 2.02
C PHE A 88 -12.76 2.06 1.64
N ILE A 89 -12.95 3.04 2.54
CA ILE A 89 -13.79 4.22 2.27
C ILE A 89 -13.19 5.06 1.14
N ILE A 90 -11.87 5.28 1.16
CA ILE A 90 -11.17 6.05 0.11
C ILE A 90 -11.29 5.37 -1.25
N THR A 91 -11.27 4.03 -1.30
CA THR A 91 -11.45 3.27 -2.55
C THR A 91 -12.89 3.31 -3.07
N LEU A 92 -13.89 3.47 -2.18
CA LEU A 92 -15.30 3.54 -2.56
C LEU A 92 -15.80 4.94 -2.91
N ALA A 93 -15.15 5.98 -2.38
CA ALA A 93 -15.49 7.38 -2.62
C ALA A 93 -14.99 7.85 -3.99
#